data_AF-A0A9P4M2J7-F1
#
_entry.id   AF-A0A9P4M2J7-F1
#
_cell.length_a   1.000
_cell.length_b   1.000
_cell.length_c   1.000
_cell.angle_alpha   90.00
_cell.angle_beta   90.00
_cell.angle_gamma   90.00
#
_symmetry.space_group_name_H-M   'P 1'
#
loop_
_entity.id
_entity.type
_entity.pdbx_description
1 polymer ?
#
loop_
_entity_poly.entity_id
_entity_poly.type
_entity_poly.pdbx_seq_one_letter_code
_entity_poly.pdbx_strand_id
1 'polypeptide(L)'
;MYSLAPFLITLLPLAAAAPTSHGDISVIWRHEKGSSAKSLQVWNGDETVLLGQACSDKVDDGNFAKEPISFDVDADGSGTVTYGSSNYKVHSKPDHSGGIVCSKMYNGDFAKVVCSIPSKGTSYTSIPTNVTEDCFSESSIHFPKHYGFPKSEPVTKKSKRTDAPPACTVFQSTSMIADGNPHQNYWDSQLSGPISCGAAVQCTVGQEDSQSFSVGWSADLVATEWISGGFSVDESWETGNEYQCTAGTGETVCIWYGTAHTAYTVQNNYDTTCNEDSTGGPFVMYSPNANNAGGVSYYCVVGPCSYKGAGYWDKSGPAGGPP
;
A
#
# COMPACT_ATOMS: atom_id res chain seq x y z
N MET A 1 -14.86 -8.57 -66.88
CA MET A 1 -15.46 -7.68 -65.87
C MET A 1 -14.97 -8.12 -64.51
N TYR A 2 -13.91 -7.51 -63.98
CA TYR A 2 -13.42 -7.76 -62.63
C TYR A 2 -13.73 -6.52 -61.78
N SER A 3 -14.51 -6.73 -60.72
CA SER A 3 -14.98 -5.71 -59.79
C SER A 3 -13.89 -5.43 -58.76
N LEU A 4 -13.42 -4.18 -58.67
CA LEU A 4 -12.53 -3.72 -57.61
C LEU A 4 -13.38 -3.11 -56.49
N ALA A 5 -13.34 -3.72 -55.31
CA ALA A 5 -13.89 -3.14 -54.09
C ALA A 5 -12.88 -2.15 -53.48
N PRO A 6 -13.29 -0.95 -53.03
CA PRO A 6 -12.37 -0.01 -52.39
C PRO A 6 -12.18 -0.38 -50.91
N PHE A 7 -10.92 -0.51 -50.50
CA PHE A 7 -10.52 -0.59 -49.09
C PHE A 7 -10.72 0.78 -48.43
N LEU A 8 -11.66 0.86 -47.48
CA LEU A 8 -11.80 2.00 -46.58
C LEU A 8 -10.71 1.91 -45.51
N ILE A 9 -9.72 2.82 -45.56
CA ILE A 9 -8.75 3.01 -44.48
C ILE A 9 -9.43 3.90 -43.43
N THR A 10 -9.90 3.30 -42.34
CA THR A 10 -10.36 4.05 -41.16
C THR A 10 -9.14 4.56 -40.39
N LEU A 11 -8.81 5.84 -40.58
CA LEU A 11 -7.91 6.59 -39.70
C LEU A 11 -8.57 6.69 -38.31
N LEU A 12 -8.09 5.90 -37.36
CA LEU A 12 -8.36 6.14 -35.94
C LEU A 12 -7.68 7.46 -35.54
N PRO A 13 -8.39 8.37 -34.86
CA PRO A 13 -7.76 9.58 -34.34
C PRO A 13 -6.75 9.17 -33.26
N LEU A 14 -5.48 9.55 -33.47
CA LEU A 14 -4.50 9.62 -32.39
C LEU A 14 -5.05 10.63 -31.37
N ALA A 15 -5.54 10.13 -30.24
CA ALA A 15 -5.86 10.97 -29.10
C ALA A 15 -4.56 11.62 -28.63
N ALA A 16 -4.37 12.90 -28.97
CA ALA A 16 -3.29 13.68 -28.40
C ALA A 16 -3.56 13.80 -26.90
N ALA A 17 -2.64 13.28 -26.08
CA ALA A 17 -2.65 13.49 -24.64
C ALA A 17 -2.64 15.01 -24.38
N ALA A 18 -3.66 15.51 -23.69
CA ALA A 18 -3.74 16.93 -23.37
C ALA A 18 -2.68 17.27 -22.31
N PRO A 19 -1.95 18.40 -22.44
CA PRO A 19 -1.07 18.88 -21.40
C PRO A 19 -1.91 19.27 -20.18
N THR A 20 -1.66 18.60 -19.07
CA THR A 20 -2.25 18.92 -17.79
C THR A 20 -1.39 19.97 -17.09
N SER A 21 -1.97 21.12 -16.75
CA SER A 21 -1.30 22.07 -15.85
C SER A 21 -1.35 21.48 -14.43
N HIS A 22 -0.21 21.04 -13.90
CA HIS A 22 -0.16 20.47 -12.57
C HIS A 22 0.46 21.44 -11.57
N GLY A 23 -0.06 21.41 -10.35
CA GLY A 23 0.63 21.91 -9.16
C GLY A 23 1.90 21.09 -8.90
N ASP A 24 2.14 20.69 -7.67
CA ASP A 24 3.30 19.86 -7.32
C ASP A 24 3.32 18.53 -8.11
N ILE A 25 4.51 17.97 -8.32
CA ILE A 25 4.73 16.61 -8.81
C ILE A 25 5.05 15.68 -7.63
N SER A 26 4.59 14.43 -7.70
CA SER A 26 4.98 13.38 -6.74
C SER A 26 6.08 12.53 -7.33
N VAL A 27 7.22 12.46 -6.65
CA VAL A 27 8.39 11.68 -7.08
C VAL A 27 8.59 10.52 -6.12
N ILE A 28 8.50 9.30 -6.64
CA ILE A 28 8.54 8.05 -5.88
C ILE A 28 9.78 7.26 -6.28
N TRP A 29 10.73 7.15 -5.35
CA TRP A 29 11.91 6.29 -5.46
C TRP A 29 11.70 5.03 -4.63
N ARG A 30 12.08 3.87 -5.17
CA ARG A 30 12.01 2.55 -4.51
C ARG A 30 13.32 1.80 -4.72
N HIS A 31 13.73 1.06 -3.70
CA HIS A 31 14.92 0.23 -3.70
C HIS A 31 14.63 -1.09 -3.00
N GLU A 32 14.84 -2.20 -3.70
CA GLU A 32 14.87 -3.54 -3.15
C GLU A 32 16.31 -3.88 -2.78
N LYS A 33 16.59 -4.05 -1.48
CA LYS A 33 17.96 -4.17 -0.96
C LYS A 33 18.60 -5.52 -1.33
N GLY A 34 17.80 -6.59 -1.38
CA GLY A 34 18.28 -7.93 -1.69
C GLY A 34 18.83 -8.06 -3.11
N SER A 35 18.13 -7.50 -4.09
CA SER A 35 18.53 -7.50 -5.51
C SER A 35 19.31 -6.26 -5.93
N SER A 36 19.33 -5.21 -5.09
CA SER A 36 19.75 -3.85 -5.43
C SER A 36 18.95 -3.21 -6.57
N ALA A 37 17.80 -3.77 -6.95
CA ALA A 37 16.92 -3.21 -7.97
C ALA A 37 16.29 -1.90 -7.49
N LYS A 38 16.12 -0.96 -8.42
CA LYS A 38 15.60 0.38 -8.11
C LYS A 38 14.58 0.82 -9.14
N SER A 39 13.69 1.70 -8.72
CA SER A 39 12.68 2.33 -9.57
C SER A 39 12.51 3.78 -9.14
N LEU A 40 12.51 4.68 -10.11
CA LEU A 40 12.13 6.07 -9.94
C LEU A 40 10.92 6.34 -10.82
N GLN A 41 9.85 6.86 -10.23
CA GLN A 41 8.64 7.27 -10.94
C GLN A 41 8.30 8.71 -10.59
N VAL A 42 7.80 9.44 -11.58
CA VAL A 42 7.33 10.81 -11.45
C VAL A 42 5.87 10.85 -11.86
N TRP A 43 5.02 11.30 -10.96
CA TRP A 43 3.59 11.42 -11.13
C TRP A 43 3.15 12.87 -11.02
N ASN A 44 1.93 13.16 -11.47
CA ASN A 44 1.25 14.36 -11.03
C ASN A 44 1.03 14.35 -9.50
N GLY A 45 0.73 15.50 -8.90
CA GLY A 45 0.58 15.62 -7.44
C GLY A 45 -0.48 14.71 -6.81
N ASP A 46 -1.50 14.30 -7.57
CA ASP A 46 -2.54 13.38 -7.10
C ASP A 46 -2.21 11.89 -7.34
N GLU A 47 -1.03 11.57 -7.88
CA GLU A 47 -0.58 10.20 -8.16
C GLU A 47 -1.50 9.39 -9.09
N THR A 48 -2.17 10.09 -10.02
CA THR A 48 -3.12 9.49 -10.99
C THR A 48 -2.58 9.41 -12.41
N VAL A 49 -1.57 10.22 -12.75
CA VAL A 49 -0.99 10.31 -14.10
C VAL A 49 0.52 10.18 -14.00
N LEU A 50 1.07 9.14 -14.63
CA LEU A 50 2.50 8.92 -14.74
C LEU A 50 3.10 9.89 -15.76
N LEU A 51 4.17 10.57 -15.37
CA LEU A 51 4.85 11.61 -16.16
C LEU A 51 6.27 11.18 -16.56
N GLY A 52 6.90 10.28 -15.80
CA GLY A 52 8.28 9.82 -16.01
C GLY A 52 8.54 8.55 -15.22
N GLN A 53 9.41 7.67 -15.72
CA GLN A 53 9.84 6.47 -14.99
C GLN A 53 11.22 6.01 -15.46
N ALA A 54 11.94 5.30 -14.59
CA ALA A 54 13.15 4.56 -14.94
C ALA A 54 13.42 3.45 -13.91
N CYS A 55 14.02 2.35 -14.34
CA CYS A 55 14.60 1.34 -13.44
C CYS A 55 16.00 1.74 -12.95
N SER A 56 16.13 2.94 -12.40
CA SER A 56 17.37 3.49 -11.86
C SER A 56 17.08 4.59 -10.83
N ASP A 57 18.12 5.24 -10.31
CA ASP A 57 18.01 6.41 -9.44
C ASP A 57 17.69 7.72 -10.20
N LYS A 58 17.56 7.69 -11.53
CA LYS A 58 17.47 8.89 -12.38
C LYS A 58 16.48 8.73 -13.52
N VAL A 59 15.68 9.78 -13.74
CA VAL A 59 14.84 9.98 -14.92
C VAL A 59 15.36 11.21 -15.66
N ASP A 60 15.92 11.01 -16.85
CA ASP A 60 16.56 12.04 -17.66
C ASP A 60 16.19 11.96 -19.15
N ASP A 61 15.01 11.41 -19.44
CA ASP A 61 14.44 11.30 -20.76
C ASP A 61 13.06 11.99 -20.84
N GLY A 62 12.45 11.98 -22.03
CA GLY A 62 11.09 12.50 -22.25
C GLY A 62 10.85 13.89 -21.66
N ASN A 63 9.87 13.97 -20.75
CA ASN A 63 9.50 15.18 -20.01
C ASN A 63 10.65 15.79 -19.17
N PHE A 64 11.63 14.97 -18.78
CA PHE A 64 12.71 15.30 -17.86
C PHE A 64 14.09 15.35 -18.55
N ALA A 65 14.14 15.32 -19.88
CA ALA A 65 15.40 15.38 -20.63
C ALA A 65 16.21 16.67 -20.40
N LYS A 66 15.53 17.80 -20.15
CA LYS A 66 16.17 19.10 -19.87
C LYS A 66 16.37 19.35 -18.39
N GLU A 67 15.45 18.84 -17.57
CA GLU A 67 15.46 18.99 -16.13
C GLU A 67 15.32 17.60 -15.50
N PRO A 68 16.42 16.84 -15.43
CA PRO A 68 16.38 15.48 -14.92
C PRO A 68 16.03 15.46 -13.44
N ILE A 69 15.43 14.36 -13.00
CA ILE A 69 15.19 14.07 -11.59
C ILE A 69 16.08 12.91 -11.18
N SER A 70 16.83 13.05 -10.09
CA SER A 70 17.69 11.98 -9.57
C SER A 70 17.73 11.93 -8.05
N PHE A 71 17.92 10.74 -7.50
CA PHE A 71 18.17 10.49 -6.09
C PHE A 71 19.64 10.14 -5.85
N ASP A 72 20.24 10.78 -4.86
CA ASP A 72 21.51 10.40 -4.26
C ASP A 72 21.25 10.13 -2.78
N VAL A 73 20.89 8.88 -2.49
CA VAL A 73 20.42 8.44 -1.17
C VAL A 73 21.10 7.15 -0.73
N ASP A 74 21.20 6.98 0.58
CA ASP A 74 21.65 5.75 1.22
C ASP A 74 20.61 4.61 1.07
N ALA A 75 20.96 3.43 1.59
CA ALA A 75 20.11 2.26 1.53
C ALA A 75 18.73 2.45 2.20
N ASP A 76 18.60 3.39 3.15
CA ASP A 76 17.37 3.72 3.88
C ASP A 76 16.66 4.95 3.31
N GLY A 77 17.11 5.44 2.14
CA GLY A 77 16.52 6.58 1.45
C GLY A 77 16.88 7.95 2.04
N SER A 78 17.88 8.08 2.91
CA SER A 78 18.37 9.39 3.36
C SER A 78 19.37 9.97 2.37
N GLY A 79 19.27 11.26 2.07
CA GLY A 79 20.21 11.93 1.17
C GLY A 79 19.57 13.11 0.48
N THR A 80 19.75 13.20 -0.84
CA THR A 80 19.36 14.35 -1.66
C THR A 80 18.53 13.90 -2.86
N VAL A 81 17.52 14.69 -3.21
CA VAL A 81 16.83 14.63 -4.50
C VAL A 81 17.19 15.87 -5.31
N THR A 82 17.53 15.67 -6.58
CA THR A 82 17.86 16.73 -7.52
C THR A 82 16.74 16.86 -8.54
N TYR A 83 16.30 18.09 -8.84
CA TYR A 83 15.40 18.38 -9.96
C TYR A 83 15.96 19.52 -10.83
N GLY A 84 16.50 19.15 -11.99
CA GLY A 84 17.29 20.05 -12.83
C GLY A 84 18.58 20.45 -12.14
N SER A 85 18.73 21.74 -11.82
CA SER A 85 19.87 22.28 -11.06
C SER A 85 19.61 22.44 -9.55
N SER A 86 18.36 22.22 -9.10
CA SER A 86 17.99 22.38 -7.70
C SER A 86 18.24 21.09 -6.92
N ASN A 87 18.89 21.21 -5.76
CA ASN A 87 19.12 20.10 -4.84
C ASN A 87 18.29 20.30 -3.58
N TYR A 88 17.62 19.25 -3.16
CA TYR A 88 16.78 19.25 -1.97
C TYR A 88 17.14 18.08 -1.07
N LYS A 89 17.20 18.33 0.23
CA LYS A 89 17.43 17.26 1.20
C LYS A 89 16.15 16.43 1.34
N VAL A 90 16.28 15.11 1.37
CA VAL A 90 15.17 14.21 1.73
C VAL A 90 14.82 14.48 3.19
N HIS A 91 13.76 15.25 3.41
CA HIS A 91 13.25 15.59 4.73
C HIS A 91 11.75 15.88 4.70
N SER A 92 11.04 15.52 5.78
CA SER A 92 9.60 15.72 5.93
C SER A 92 9.13 17.16 6.13
N LYS A 93 10.06 18.12 6.23
CA LYS A 93 9.79 19.52 6.57
C LYS A 93 10.42 20.43 5.52
N PRO A 94 9.64 21.32 4.88
CA PRO A 94 10.14 22.26 3.87
C PRO A 94 11.34 23.09 4.32
N ASP A 95 11.32 23.54 5.58
CA ASP A 95 12.39 24.36 6.16
C ASP A 95 13.75 23.65 6.22
N HIS A 96 13.75 22.32 6.24
CA HIS A 96 14.95 21.49 6.27
C HIS A 96 15.32 20.91 4.90
N SER A 97 14.35 20.73 4.01
CA SER A 97 14.54 20.14 2.69
C SER A 97 14.95 21.14 1.62
N GLY A 98 14.75 22.44 1.87
CA GLY A 98 14.93 23.50 0.87
C GLY A 98 13.65 23.81 0.08
N GLY A 99 12.48 23.56 0.68
CA GLY A 99 11.17 23.95 0.12
C GLY A 99 10.30 22.82 -0.42
N ILE A 100 10.67 21.56 -0.23
CA ILE A 100 9.89 20.39 -0.65
C ILE A 100 9.45 19.54 0.55
N VAL A 101 8.58 18.56 0.35
CA VAL A 101 8.21 17.61 1.42
C VAL A 101 8.57 16.22 0.96
N CYS A 102 9.48 15.56 1.67
CA CYS A 102 9.80 14.17 1.43
C CYS A 102 9.52 13.31 2.65
N SER A 103 8.96 12.13 2.44
CA SER A 103 8.85 11.11 3.46
C SER A 103 9.52 9.84 2.99
N LYS A 104 9.92 8.99 3.93
CA LYS A 104 10.52 7.71 3.59
C LYS A 104 10.01 6.60 4.47
N MET A 105 10.03 5.41 3.92
CA MET A 105 9.75 4.17 4.63
C MET A 105 10.82 3.14 4.26
N TYR A 106 11.24 2.33 5.21
CA TYR A 106 12.31 1.36 4.98
C TYR A 106 12.31 0.25 6.01
N ASN A 107 12.85 -0.91 5.63
CA ASN A 107 13.19 -1.99 6.56
C ASN A 107 14.47 -2.71 6.09
N GLY A 108 14.71 -3.96 6.53
CA GLY A 108 15.87 -4.74 6.08
C GLY A 108 15.85 -5.09 4.58
N ASP A 109 14.67 -5.10 3.96
CA ASP A 109 14.43 -5.64 2.62
C ASP A 109 14.24 -4.54 1.58
N PHE A 110 13.70 -3.37 1.96
CA PHE A 110 13.43 -2.28 1.02
C PHE A 110 13.62 -0.89 1.62
N ALA A 111 13.66 0.10 0.72
CA ALA A 111 13.42 1.51 1.04
C ALA A 111 12.55 2.15 -0.04
N LYS A 112 11.72 3.11 0.37
CA LYS A 112 10.87 3.91 -0.51
C LYS A 112 10.88 5.35 -0.02
N VAL A 113 11.11 6.29 -0.93
CA VAL A 113 11.08 7.73 -0.69
C VAL A 113 10.02 8.35 -1.59
N VAL A 114 9.20 9.23 -1.03
CA VAL A 114 8.18 9.98 -1.77
C VAL A 114 8.36 11.44 -1.48
N CYS A 115 8.51 12.25 -2.52
CA CYS A 115 8.71 13.70 -2.44
C CYS A 115 7.65 14.45 -3.24
N SER A 116 6.98 15.42 -2.61
CA SER A 116 6.18 16.46 -3.30
C SER A 116 7.09 17.62 -3.66
N ILE A 117 7.28 17.86 -4.96
CA ILE A 117 8.16 18.91 -5.48
C ILE A 117 7.32 19.90 -6.30
N PRO A 118 7.40 21.22 -6.04
CA PRO A 118 6.71 22.20 -6.86
C PRO A 118 7.11 22.11 -8.33
N SER A 119 6.14 22.01 -9.23
CA SER A 119 6.43 22.04 -10.66
C SER A 119 6.94 23.42 -11.06
N LYS A 120 7.88 23.48 -12.01
CA LYS A 120 8.42 24.75 -12.52
C LYS A 120 7.52 25.39 -13.59
N GLY A 121 6.22 25.10 -13.55
CA GLY A 121 5.27 25.53 -14.58
C GLY A 121 5.41 24.80 -15.92
N THR A 122 6.16 23.70 -15.94
CA THR A 122 6.35 22.85 -17.13
C THR A 122 5.08 22.03 -17.38
N SER A 123 4.61 22.01 -18.63
CA SER A 123 3.57 21.06 -19.05
C SER A 123 4.20 19.71 -19.32
N TYR A 124 3.71 18.67 -18.67
CA TYR A 124 4.19 17.29 -18.83
C TYR A 124 3.23 16.49 -19.72
N THR A 125 3.77 15.59 -20.53
CA THR A 125 2.98 14.63 -21.31
C THR A 125 2.80 13.33 -20.54
N SER A 126 1.60 12.79 -20.44
CA SER A 126 1.36 11.52 -19.76
C SER A 126 2.08 10.35 -20.44
N ILE A 127 2.68 9.46 -19.67
CA ILE A 127 3.15 8.15 -20.13
C ILE A 127 1.99 7.16 -20.02
N PRO A 128 1.62 6.45 -21.10
CA PRO A 128 0.60 5.41 -21.05
C PRO A 128 0.97 4.29 -20.08
N THR A 129 0.03 3.83 -19.26
CA THR A 129 0.25 2.78 -18.26
C THR A 129 0.64 1.43 -18.84
N ASN A 130 0.37 1.16 -20.12
CA ASN A 130 0.79 -0.06 -20.81
C ASN A 130 2.27 -0.05 -21.24
N VAL A 131 3.01 1.04 -20.98
CA VAL A 131 4.44 1.18 -21.27
C VAL A 131 5.25 1.24 -19.97
N THR A 132 4.65 0.91 -18.82
CA THR A 132 5.37 0.89 -17.54
C THR A 132 6.39 -0.24 -17.50
N GLU A 133 7.63 0.10 -17.16
CA GLU A 133 8.68 -0.90 -16.94
C GLU A 133 8.48 -1.56 -15.58
N ASP A 134 8.52 -2.89 -15.55
CA ASP A 134 8.57 -3.64 -14.30
C ASP A 134 10.02 -3.76 -13.83
N CYS A 135 10.40 -2.87 -12.89
CA CYS A 135 11.75 -2.84 -12.34
C CYS A 135 12.00 -3.90 -11.26
N PHE A 136 10.96 -4.68 -10.90
CA PHE A 136 10.98 -5.62 -9.78
C PHE A 136 10.37 -6.97 -10.16
N SER A 137 10.52 -7.41 -11.42
CA SER A 137 9.83 -8.57 -11.99
C SER A 137 10.03 -9.90 -11.25
N GLU A 138 11.04 -9.99 -10.38
CA GLU A 138 11.36 -11.16 -9.55
C GLU A 138 11.09 -10.92 -8.04
N SER A 139 10.58 -9.74 -7.67
CA SER A 139 10.40 -9.36 -6.27
C SER A 139 9.07 -9.86 -5.73
N SER A 140 9.12 -10.49 -4.56
CA SER A 140 7.94 -10.80 -3.73
C SER A 140 7.64 -9.70 -2.70
N ILE A 141 8.40 -8.60 -2.71
CA ILE A 141 8.27 -7.54 -1.71
C ILE A 141 7.11 -6.62 -2.07
N HIS A 142 6.12 -6.59 -1.18
CA HIS A 142 5.11 -5.55 -1.19
C HIS A 142 5.73 -4.23 -0.71
N PHE A 143 5.59 -3.16 -1.50
CA PHE A 143 5.96 -1.81 -1.08
C PHE A 143 4.70 -1.10 -0.55
N PRO A 144 4.60 -0.82 0.76
CA PRO A 144 3.42 -0.14 1.32
C PRO A 144 3.10 1.15 0.57
N LYS A 145 1.82 1.42 0.36
CA LYS A 145 1.38 2.68 -0.24
C LYS A 145 1.75 3.88 0.63
N HIS A 146 1.89 5.03 -0.03
CA HIS A 146 2.18 6.26 0.68
C HIS A 146 0.98 6.68 1.54
N TYR A 147 1.26 7.19 2.73
CA TYR A 147 0.27 7.56 3.73
C TYR A 147 -0.47 8.85 3.33
N GLY A 148 -1.43 8.76 2.41
CA GLY A 148 -2.44 9.79 2.17
C GLY A 148 -3.71 9.42 2.94
N PHE A 149 -3.96 10.03 4.10
CA PHE A 149 -5.06 9.68 5.01
C PHE A 149 -6.37 9.30 4.30
N PRO A 150 -6.82 8.03 4.37
CA PRO A 150 -8.22 7.69 4.21
C PRO A 150 -8.91 7.87 5.57
N LYS A 151 -10.13 8.41 5.55
CA LYS A 151 -10.99 8.57 6.73
C LYS A 151 -11.20 7.21 7.41
N SER A 152 -11.09 7.19 8.73
CA SER A 152 -11.45 6.07 9.59
C SER A 152 -12.79 5.44 9.15
N GLU A 153 -12.77 4.16 8.77
CA GLU A 153 -14.00 3.39 8.70
C GLU A 153 -14.41 2.96 10.11
N PRO A 154 -15.64 3.30 10.55
CA PRO A 154 -16.12 2.84 11.84
C PRO A 154 -16.55 1.38 11.74
N VAL A 155 -15.85 0.50 12.46
CA VAL A 155 -16.34 -0.85 12.73
C VAL A 155 -17.47 -0.75 13.77
N THR A 156 -18.71 -0.65 13.31
CA THR A 156 -19.89 -0.75 14.18
C THR A 156 -20.28 -2.21 14.42
N LYS A 157 -19.99 -2.71 15.63
CA LYS A 157 -20.64 -3.91 16.16
C LYS A 157 -22.06 -3.55 16.62
N LYS A 158 -23.09 -4.17 16.05
CA LYS A 158 -24.46 -4.16 16.60
C LYS A 158 -24.87 -5.58 16.96
N SER A 159 -25.00 -5.83 18.26
CA SER A 159 -25.68 -7.00 18.81
C SER A 159 -27.18 -6.72 18.92
N LYS A 160 -28.01 -7.65 18.48
CA LYS A 160 -29.42 -7.73 18.87
C LYS A 160 -29.77 -9.14 19.30
N ARG A 161 -30.19 -9.27 20.56
CA ARG A 161 -31.02 -10.36 21.08
C ARG A 161 -32.49 -10.03 20.81
N THR A 162 -33.28 -11.05 20.49
CA THR A 162 -34.74 -11.02 20.66
C THR A 162 -35.26 -12.42 20.99
N ASP A 163 -36.25 -12.44 21.87
CA ASP A 163 -36.81 -13.58 22.59
C ASP A 163 -37.63 -14.56 21.72
N ALA A 164 -37.76 -15.80 22.24
CA ALA A 164 -38.12 -17.03 21.54
C ALA A 164 -39.63 -17.36 21.47
N PRO A 165 -40.08 -17.94 20.34
CA PRO A 165 -41.15 -18.95 20.25
C PRO A 165 -40.55 -20.38 20.11
N PRO A 166 -41.33 -21.48 20.05
CA PRO A 166 -40.91 -22.80 20.56
C PRO A 166 -39.68 -23.38 19.83
N ALA A 167 -38.87 -24.15 20.58
CA ALA A 167 -37.47 -24.43 20.29
C ALA A 167 -37.22 -25.26 19.00
N CYS A 168 -37.24 -24.59 17.86
CA CYS A 168 -36.39 -24.96 16.74
C CYS A 168 -34.94 -24.59 17.12
N THR A 169 -34.03 -25.55 17.12
CA THR A 169 -32.60 -25.24 17.31
C THR A 169 -32.07 -24.74 15.97
N VAL A 170 -31.49 -23.56 15.97
CA VAL A 170 -30.82 -22.97 14.80
C VAL A 170 -29.34 -23.32 14.91
N PHE A 171 -28.84 -24.10 13.95
CA PHE A 171 -27.41 -24.31 13.73
C PHE A 171 -26.94 -23.26 12.74
N GLN A 172 -25.87 -22.57 13.12
CA GLN A 172 -25.26 -21.55 12.28
C GLN A 172 -23.87 -22.02 11.90
N SER A 173 -23.49 -21.85 10.65
CA SER A 173 -22.13 -22.09 10.16
C SER A 173 -21.72 -21.01 9.19
N THR A 174 -20.43 -20.88 8.93
CA THR A 174 -19.90 -20.08 7.83
C THR A 174 -19.30 -21.01 6.78
N SER A 175 -19.61 -20.79 5.50
CA SER A 175 -19.06 -21.59 4.40
C SER A 175 -18.51 -20.72 3.29
N MET A 176 -17.51 -21.23 2.58
CA MET A 176 -16.98 -20.62 1.36
C MET A 176 -18.01 -20.65 0.24
N ILE A 177 -18.04 -19.59 -0.56
CA ILE A 177 -18.79 -19.56 -1.82
C ILE A 177 -17.82 -19.91 -2.96
N ALA A 178 -18.07 -21.03 -3.64
CA ALA A 178 -17.20 -21.53 -4.71
C ALA A 178 -15.74 -21.65 -4.25
N ASP A 179 -14.81 -20.96 -4.93
CA ASP A 179 -13.39 -20.88 -4.57
C ASP A 179 -13.06 -19.67 -3.67
N GLY A 180 -14.09 -18.88 -3.30
CA GLY A 180 -13.95 -17.67 -2.50
C GLY A 180 -13.44 -16.45 -3.27
N ASN A 181 -13.08 -16.55 -4.56
CA ASN A 181 -12.42 -15.50 -5.34
C ASN A 181 -11.33 -14.78 -4.52
N PRO A 182 -10.22 -15.47 -4.18
CA PRO A 182 -9.27 -14.97 -3.21
C PRO A 182 -8.44 -13.80 -3.74
N HIS A 183 -8.10 -12.85 -2.88
CA HIS A 183 -7.21 -11.73 -3.19
C HIS A 183 -6.27 -11.43 -2.02
N GLN A 184 -5.05 -11.00 -2.32
CA GLN A 184 -4.12 -10.48 -1.34
C GLN A 184 -4.43 -9.03 -1.00
N ASN A 185 -4.54 -8.73 0.28
CA ASN A 185 -4.68 -7.37 0.81
C ASN A 185 -3.73 -7.18 1.97
N TYR A 186 -3.24 -5.96 2.16
CA TYR A 186 -2.26 -5.66 3.20
C TYR A 186 -2.88 -4.71 4.22
N TRP A 187 -2.77 -5.05 5.50
CA TRP A 187 -3.14 -4.14 6.59
C TRP A 187 -1.86 -3.58 7.19
N ASP A 188 -1.65 -2.29 6.97
CA ASP A 188 -0.53 -1.55 7.54
C ASP A 188 -1.01 -0.87 8.82
N SER A 189 -0.28 -1.05 9.93
CA SER A 189 -0.63 -0.47 11.23
C SER A 189 0.56 0.13 11.97
N GLN A 190 0.35 1.28 12.61
CA GLN A 190 1.37 1.95 13.39
C GLN A 190 1.44 1.38 14.80
N LEU A 191 2.63 0.91 15.19
CA LEU A 191 2.86 0.28 16.48
C LEU A 191 3.36 1.25 17.55
N SER A 192 4.07 2.30 17.13
CA SER A 192 4.60 3.31 18.03
C SER A 192 3.78 4.60 18.00
N GLY A 193 3.96 5.43 19.04
CA GLY A 193 3.60 6.84 18.91
C GLY A 193 4.58 7.56 17.96
N PRO A 194 4.23 8.77 17.49
CA PRO A 194 5.14 9.60 16.73
C PRO A 194 6.25 10.12 17.65
N ILE A 195 7.51 9.96 17.26
CA ILE A 195 8.66 10.42 18.03
C ILE A 195 9.41 11.48 17.23
N SER A 196 9.53 12.68 17.79
CA SER A 196 10.26 13.77 17.18
C SER A 196 11.73 13.75 17.61
N CYS A 197 12.64 13.75 16.64
CA CYS A 197 14.08 13.80 16.90
C CYS A 197 14.56 15.18 17.40
N GLY A 198 13.75 16.24 17.27
CA GLY A 198 14.13 17.59 17.69
C GLY A 198 15.47 18.03 17.07
N ALA A 199 16.38 18.52 17.92
CA ALA A 199 17.72 18.98 17.50
C ALA A 199 18.80 17.88 17.52
N ALA A 200 18.45 16.63 17.85
CA ALA A 200 19.43 15.53 17.85
C ALA A 200 19.92 15.23 16.43
N VAL A 201 21.20 14.88 16.27
CA VAL A 201 21.75 14.50 14.94
C VAL A 201 21.02 13.27 14.39
N GLN A 202 20.73 12.33 15.27
CA GLN A 202 19.96 11.13 14.99
C GLN A 202 19.13 10.78 16.24
N CYS A 203 17.92 10.27 16.06
CA CYS A 203 17.15 9.65 17.13
C CYS A 203 16.74 8.22 16.74
N THR A 204 16.66 7.34 17.73
CA THR A 204 16.27 5.94 17.57
C THR A 204 14.99 5.67 18.35
N VAL A 205 14.07 4.93 17.73
CA VAL A 205 12.82 4.45 18.30
C VAL A 205 12.86 2.93 18.29
N GLY A 206 12.62 2.30 19.43
CA GLY A 206 12.45 0.85 19.53
C GLY A 206 11.01 0.46 19.82
N GLN A 207 10.58 -0.70 19.33
CA GLN A 207 9.46 -1.49 19.85
C GLN A 207 10.09 -2.69 20.55
N GLU A 208 9.66 -3.00 21.78
CA GLU A 208 10.14 -4.13 22.58
C GLU A 208 9.08 -5.24 22.64
N ASP A 209 9.51 -6.49 22.84
CA ASP A 209 8.65 -7.70 22.92
C ASP A 209 7.46 -7.57 23.89
N SER A 210 7.59 -6.74 24.93
CA SER A 210 6.52 -6.46 25.90
C SER A 210 5.31 -5.71 25.33
N GLN A 211 5.39 -5.24 24.07
CA GLN A 211 4.34 -4.52 23.37
C GLN A 211 3.81 -5.27 22.13
N SER A 212 3.97 -6.60 22.06
CA SER A 212 3.33 -7.43 21.04
C SER A 212 1.85 -7.08 20.88
N PHE A 213 1.34 -7.10 19.64
CA PHE A 213 -0.08 -6.88 19.38
C PHE A 213 -0.64 -8.08 18.63
N SER A 214 -1.93 -8.34 18.87
CA SER A 214 -2.65 -9.39 18.18
C SER A 214 -3.08 -8.89 16.80
N VAL A 215 -2.63 -9.61 15.79
CA VAL A 215 -3.14 -9.51 14.42
C VAL A 215 -4.24 -10.57 14.30
N GLY A 216 -5.43 -10.18 13.85
CA GLY A 216 -6.56 -11.10 13.76
C GLY A 216 -7.39 -10.90 12.51
N TRP A 217 -8.21 -11.89 12.20
CA TRP A 217 -9.15 -11.83 11.09
C TRP A 217 -10.21 -10.74 11.27
N SER A 218 -10.82 -10.35 10.16
CA SER A 218 -11.97 -9.45 10.12
C SER A 218 -12.91 -9.83 8.99
N ALA A 219 -14.13 -9.28 8.99
CA ALA A 219 -15.10 -9.52 7.92
C ALA A 219 -15.99 -8.29 7.71
N ASP A 220 -16.47 -8.10 6.48
CA ASP A 220 -17.37 -7.00 6.13
C ASP A 220 -18.73 -7.10 6.84
N LEU A 221 -19.16 -8.34 7.14
CA LEU A 221 -20.35 -8.64 7.93
C LEU A 221 -19.98 -9.50 9.13
N VAL A 222 -20.94 -9.67 10.05
CA VAL A 222 -20.78 -10.57 11.19
C VAL A 222 -20.77 -12.01 10.70
N ALA A 223 -19.58 -12.61 10.66
CA ALA A 223 -19.44 -14.03 10.44
C ALA A 223 -19.94 -14.79 11.67
N THR A 224 -20.59 -15.93 11.45
CA THR A 224 -20.95 -16.86 12.53
C THR A 224 -19.69 -17.41 13.18
N GLU A 225 -18.71 -17.80 12.37
CA GLU A 225 -17.44 -18.36 12.79
C GLU A 225 -16.34 -17.96 11.81
N TRP A 226 -15.10 -18.01 12.28
CA TRP A 226 -13.96 -17.95 11.39
C TRP A 226 -13.77 -19.30 10.70
N ILE A 227 -13.47 -19.26 9.40
CA ILE A 227 -13.05 -20.44 8.63
C ILE A 227 -11.81 -20.06 7.83
N SER A 228 -10.83 -20.96 7.71
CA SER A 228 -9.68 -20.74 6.82
C SER A 228 -10.04 -20.77 5.34
N GLY A 229 -11.19 -21.37 5.01
CA GLY A 229 -11.59 -21.60 3.62
C GLY A 229 -10.71 -22.61 2.87
N GLY A 230 -9.79 -23.31 3.58
CA GLY A 230 -8.77 -24.13 2.93
C GLY A 230 -7.53 -23.36 2.47
N PHE A 231 -7.42 -22.07 2.79
CA PHE A 231 -6.20 -21.29 2.60
C PHE A 231 -5.24 -21.44 3.78
N SER A 232 -3.95 -21.19 3.52
CA SER A 232 -2.91 -21.14 4.57
C SER A 232 -2.95 -19.81 5.33
N VAL A 233 -4.02 -19.61 6.08
CA VAL A 233 -4.31 -18.41 6.87
C VAL A 233 -4.55 -18.76 8.32
N ASP A 234 -4.26 -17.81 9.20
CA ASP A 234 -4.47 -17.92 10.64
C ASP A 234 -5.67 -17.08 11.09
N GLU A 235 -6.35 -17.50 12.16
CA GLU A 235 -7.40 -16.70 12.79
C GLU A 235 -6.79 -15.46 13.45
N SER A 236 -5.70 -15.66 14.18
CA SER A 236 -4.92 -14.59 14.79
C SER A 236 -3.53 -15.07 15.18
N TRP A 237 -2.61 -14.12 15.38
CA TRP A 237 -1.26 -14.36 15.87
C TRP A 237 -0.74 -13.12 16.60
N GLU A 238 0.37 -13.27 17.33
CA GLU A 238 1.04 -12.17 18.01
C GLU A 238 2.38 -11.86 17.33
N THR A 239 2.67 -10.57 17.16
CA THR A 239 3.98 -10.13 16.66
C THR A 239 5.04 -10.28 17.76
N GLY A 240 6.18 -10.90 17.47
CA GLY A 240 7.13 -11.34 18.52
C GLY A 240 8.55 -10.78 18.45
N ASN A 241 8.81 -9.56 17.97
CA ASN A 241 10.19 -9.06 17.83
C ASN A 241 10.40 -7.62 18.29
N GLU A 242 11.63 -7.34 18.75
CA GLU A 242 12.20 -6.00 18.89
C GLU A 242 12.53 -5.40 17.51
N TYR A 243 12.08 -4.17 17.24
CA TYR A 243 12.42 -3.47 16.00
C TYR A 243 12.80 -2.03 16.28
N GLN A 244 13.88 -1.56 15.63
CA GLN A 244 14.40 -0.21 15.84
C GLN A 244 14.41 0.59 14.53
N CYS A 245 13.94 1.83 14.63
CA CYS A 245 13.94 2.81 13.56
C CYS A 245 14.81 4.01 13.93
N THR A 246 15.45 4.61 12.93
CA THR A 246 16.26 5.81 13.14
C THR A 246 15.82 6.92 12.20
N ALA A 247 15.95 8.16 12.66
CA ALA A 247 15.71 9.32 11.82
C ALA A 247 16.68 10.45 12.15
N GLY A 248 16.87 11.34 11.19
CA GLY A 248 17.79 12.47 11.32
C GLY A 248 17.21 13.65 12.11
N THR A 249 18.01 14.69 12.28
CA THR A 249 17.59 15.94 12.92
C THR A 249 16.34 16.52 12.32
N GLY A 250 15.41 16.98 13.17
CA GLY A 250 14.18 17.64 12.76
C GLY A 250 13.06 16.69 12.34
N GLU A 251 13.35 15.39 12.19
CA GLU A 251 12.39 14.40 11.72
C GLU A 251 11.40 13.93 12.79
N THR A 252 10.34 13.28 12.31
CA THR A 252 9.45 12.45 13.12
C THR A 252 9.49 11.03 12.59
N VAL A 253 9.64 10.05 13.48
CA VAL A 253 9.76 8.63 13.12
C VAL A 253 8.80 7.77 13.92
N CYS A 254 8.33 6.71 13.28
CA CYS A 254 7.41 5.74 13.84
C CYS A 254 7.63 4.35 13.23
N ILE A 255 7.22 3.33 13.98
CA ILE A 255 7.29 1.92 13.60
C ILE A 255 5.93 1.49 13.11
N TRP A 256 5.92 0.83 11.95
CA TRP A 256 4.75 0.24 11.32
C TRP A 256 4.93 -1.27 11.15
N TYR A 257 3.80 -1.95 10.98
CA TYR A 257 3.72 -3.37 10.68
C TYR A 257 2.75 -3.63 9.55
N GLY A 258 3.25 -4.22 8.46
CA GLY A 258 2.46 -4.59 7.28
C GLY A 258 2.10 -6.08 7.31
N THR A 259 0.81 -6.37 7.46
CA THR A 259 0.27 -7.74 7.51
C THR A 259 -0.38 -8.11 6.19
N ALA A 260 0.10 -9.17 5.54
CA ALA A 260 -0.61 -9.77 4.41
C ALA A 260 -1.81 -10.58 4.89
N HIS A 261 -2.95 -10.34 4.25
CA HIS A 261 -4.20 -11.05 4.45
C HIS A 261 -4.66 -11.64 3.12
N THR A 262 -5.29 -12.81 3.19
CA THR A 262 -6.11 -13.32 2.10
C THR A 262 -7.55 -12.93 2.37
N ALA A 263 -8.14 -12.22 1.42
CA ALA A 263 -9.55 -11.88 1.38
C ALA A 263 -10.29 -12.92 0.55
N TYR A 264 -11.39 -13.48 1.07
CA TYR A 264 -12.20 -14.47 0.37
C TYR A 264 -13.68 -14.37 0.73
N THR A 265 -14.52 -14.77 -0.21
CA THR A 265 -15.97 -14.63 -0.15
C THR A 265 -16.60 -15.83 0.56
N VAL A 266 -17.37 -15.54 1.58
CA VAL A 266 -18.08 -16.51 2.42
C VAL A 266 -19.54 -16.11 2.59
N GLN A 267 -20.34 -17.01 3.15
CA GLN A 267 -21.71 -16.74 3.60
C GLN A 267 -21.99 -17.49 4.90
N ASN A 268 -22.95 -16.99 5.68
CA ASN A 268 -23.49 -17.73 6.82
C ASN A 268 -24.63 -18.63 6.35
N ASN A 269 -24.69 -19.86 6.85
CA ASN A 269 -25.81 -20.76 6.66
C ASN A 269 -26.55 -20.93 7.99
N TYR A 270 -27.87 -21.06 7.89
CA TYR A 270 -28.76 -21.23 9.01
C TYR A 270 -29.59 -22.47 8.75
N ASP A 271 -29.26 -23.55 9.44
CA ASP A 271 -30.02 -24.79 9.39
C ASP A 271 -30.88 -24.85 10.65
N THR A 272 -32.14 -25.26 10.50
CA THR A 272 -33.03 -25.42 11.66
C THR A 272 -33.45 -26.86 11.80
N THR A 273 -33.65 -27.32 13.03
CA THR A 273 -34.27 -28.64 13.32
C THR A 273 -35.70 -28.77 12.77
N CYS A 274 -36.23 -27.71 12.18
CA CYS A 274 -37.56 -27.59 11.61
C CYS A 274 -37.55 -27.54 10.07
N ASN A 275 -36.40 -27.81 9.42
CA ASN A 275 -36.19 -27.86 7.97
C ASN A 275 -36.44 -26.53 7.23
N GLU A 276 -36.20 -25.42 7.91
CA GLU A 276 -36.09 -24.10 7.28
C GLU A 276 -34.61 -23.77 7.15
N ASP A 277 -34.01 -24.16 6.02
CA ASP A 277 -32.63 -23.82 5.69
C ASP A 277 -32.62 -22.46 4.98
N SER A 278 -31.73 -21.58 5.42
CA SER A 278 -31.54 -20.29 4.76
C SER A 278 -30.07 -19.93 4.68
N THR A 279 -29.73 -19.18 3.64
CA THR A 279 -28.38 -18.67 3.43
C THR A 279 -28.38 -17.16 3.56
N GLY A 280 -27.41 -16.65 4.30
CA GLY A 280 -27.12 -15.23 4.37
C GLY A 280 -26.53 -14.71 3.06
N GLY A 281 -26.51 -13.39 2.91
CA GLY A 281 -25.81 -12.76 1.79
C GLY A 281 -24.30 -13.00 1.84
N PRO A 282 -23.62 -12.98 0.69
CA PRO A 282 -22.17 -13.09 0.61
C PRO A 282 -21.48 -11.91 1.28
N PHE A 283 -20.32 -12.15 1.90
CA PHE A 283 -19.43 -11.12 2.43
C PHE A 283 -17.97 -11.55 2.35
N VAL A 284 -17.06 -10.58 2.48
CA VAL A 284 -15.61 -10.85 2.45
C VAL A 284 -15.09 -11.04 3.87
N MET A 285 -14.34 -12.12 4.06
CA MET A 285 -13.52 -12.38 5.24
C MET A 285 -12.06 -12.11 4.88
N TYR A 286 -11.35 -11.42 5.76
CA TYR A 286 -9.94 -11.09 5.65
C TYR A 286 -9.20 -11.84 6.75
N SER A 287 -8.37 -12.80 6.37
CA SER A 287 -7.61 -13.61 7.33
C SER A 287 -6.11 -13.41 7.13
N PRO A 288 -5.34 -13.17 8.21
CA PRO A 288 -3.89 -13.06 8.13
C PRO A 288 -3.26 -14.29 7.48
N ASN A 289 -2.31 -14.08 6.57
CA ASN A 289 -1.55 -15.17 5.98
C ASN A 289 -0.65 -15.81 7.03
N ALA A 290 -0.53 -17.13 6.99
CA ALA A 290 0.37 -17.85 7.88
C ALA A 290 1.81 -17.33 7.75
N ASN A 291 2.46 -17.09 8.88
CA ASN A 291 3.81 -16.50 8.97
C ASN A 291 3.97 -15.15 8.26
N ASN A 292 2.88 -14.41 8.06
CA ASN A 292 2.86 -13.16 7.29
C ASN A 292 3.42 -13.29 5.87
N ALA A 293 3.19 -14.43 5.20
CA ALA A 293 3.68 -14.67 3.85
C ALA A 293 3.19 -13.58 2.87
N GLY A 294 4.13 -12.95 2.15
CA GLY A 294 3.88 -11.80 1.26
C GLY A 294 3.71 -10.45 1.98
N GLY A 295 3.76 -10.43 3.31
CA GLY A 295 3.67 -9.22 4.11
C GLY A 295 5.02 -8.52 4.27
N VAL A 296 4.98 -7.28 4.78
CA VAL A 296 6.15 -6.41 4.93
C VAL A 296 6.79 -6.53 6.31
N SER A 297 6.05 -7.07 7.27
CA SER A 297 6.45 -7.12 8.68
C SER A 297 6.79 -5.73 9.22
N TYR A 298 7.80 -5.59 10.07
CA TYR A 298 8.18 -4.30 10.64
C TYR A 298 8.87 -3.41 9.61
N TYR A 299 8.46 -2.15 9.56
CA TYR A 299 9.14 -1.12 8.79
C TYR A 299 9.07 0.25 9.46
N CYS A 300 10.06 1.07 9.17
CA CYS A 300 10.15 2.44 9.64
C CYS A 300 9.38 3.36 8.72
N VAL A 301 8.73 4.38 9.28
CA VAL A 301 8.19 5.52 8.56
C VAL A 301 8.78 6.79 9.16
N VAL A 302 9.31 7.65 8.30
CA VAL A 302 9.88 8.96 8.66
C VAL A 302 9.11 10.05 7.92
N GLY A 303 8.53 10.97 8.69
CA GLY A 303 7.67 12.06 8.25
C GLY A 303 6.22 11.88 8.69
N PRO A 304 5.35 11.20 7.92
CA PRO A 304 3.91 11.15 8.14
C PRO A 304 3.53 10.12 9.23
N CYS A 305 3.94 10.37 10.46
CA CYS A 305 3.52 9.57 11.61
C CYS A 305 2.15 10.02 12.13
N SER A 306 1.28 9.04 12.42
CA SER A 306 -0.05 9.26 12.99
C SER A 306 -0.03 8.97 14.50
N TYR A 307 -1.11 8.45 15.08
CA TYR A 307 -1.16 7.91 16.44
C TYR A 307 -1.00 6.37 16.47
N LYS A 308 -0.52 5.83 17.60
CA LYS A 308 -0.40 4.37 17.82
C LYS A 308 -1.75 3.67 17.60
N GLY A 309 -1.76 2.62 16.79
CA GLY A 309 -2.96 1.87 16.39
C GLY A 309 -3.69 2.44 15.17
N ALA A 310 -3.21 3.53 14.57
CA ALA A 310 -3.67 3.94 13.25
C ALA A 310 -3.30 2.88 12.21
N GLY A 311 -4.15 2.67 11.20
CA GLY A 311 -3.86 1.73 10.13
C GLY A 311 -4.77 1.92 8.92
N TYR A 312 -4.42 1.28 7.82
CA TYR A 312 -5.19 1.31 6.59
C TYR A 312 -5.05 -0.01 5.82
N TRP A 313 -6.03 -0.28 4.97
CA TRP A 313 -6.00 -1.38 4.02
C TRP A 313 -5.38 -0.93 2.70
N ASP A 314 -4.33 -1.60 2.27
CA ASP A 314 -3.92 -1.63 0.87
C ASP A 314 -4.56 -2.83 0.16
N LYS A 315 -5.54 -2.54 -0.69
CA LYS A 315 -6.29 -3.55 -1.47
C LYS A 315 -5.76 -3.75 -2.89
N SER A 316 -4.51 -3.36 -3.19
CA SER A 316 -3.91 -3.59 -4.52
C SER A 316 -3.04 -4.83 -4.62
N GLY A 317 -3.16 -5.79 -3.70
CA GLY A 317 -2.47 -7.06 -3.86
C GLY A 317 -3.06 -7.88 -5.02
N PRO A 318 -2.30 -8.88 -5.50
CA PRO A 318 -2.72 -9.72 -6.61
C PRO A 318 -3.94 -10.59 -6.26
N ALA A 319 -4.66 -11.04 -7.28
CA ALA A 319 -5.62 -12.12 -7.13
C ALA A 319 -4.90 -13.43 -6.77
N GLY A 320 -5.49 -14.21 -5.88
CA GLY A 320 -4.93 -15.47 -5.37
C GLY A 320 -4.93 -15.57 -3.84
N GLY A 321 -4.79 -16.82 -3.38
CA GLY A 321 -4.50 -17.13 -1.98
C GLY A 321 -3.06 -16.73 -1.59
N PRO A 322 -2.61 -17.08 -0.37
CA PRO A 322 -1.26 -16.77 0.08
C PRO A 322 -0.20 -17.22 -0.94
N PRO A 323 0.87 -16.42 -1.16
CA PRO A 323 1.98 -16.79 -2.05
C PRO A 323 2.82 -17.96 -1.53
#